data_AF-A0A0D0RXL7-F1
#
_entry.id   AF-A0A0D0RXL7-F1
#
_cell.length_a   1.000
_cell.length_b   1.000
_cell.length_c   1.000
_cell.angle_alpha   90.00
_cell.angle_beta   90.00
_cell.angle_gamma   90.00
#
_symmetry.space_group_name_H-M   'P 1'
#
loop_
_entity.id
_entity.type
_entity.pdbx_description
1 polymer ?
#
loop_
_entity_poly.entity_id
_entity_poly.type
_entity_poly.pdbx_seq_one_letter_code
_entity_poly.pdbx_strand_id
1 'polypeptide(L)'
;MVLDKLKSLRTEKGLSCKQVADLVGISKEYYWMIENGKRRLNYELAVKIAQVFDTSPDDIFLDRELTYSEQKVSSLTTQSP
;
A
#
# COMPACT_ATOMS: atom_id res chain seq x y z
N MET A 1 8.54 5.47 -7.03
CA MET A 1 7.36 4.64 -7.39
C MET A 1 6.23 5.04 -6.45
N VAL A 2 4.96 4.77 -6.77
CA VAL A 2 3.87 5.15 -5.86
C VAL A 2 3.92 4.35 -4.55
N LEU A 3 4.37 3.09 -4.61
CA LEU A 3 4.62 2.26 -3.42
C LEU A 3 6.12 2.06 -3.21
N ASP A 4 6.82 3.13 -2.85
CA ASP A 4 8.28 3.07 -2.65
C ASP A 4 8.67 2.08 -1.54
N LYS A 5 7.86 1.96 -0.48
CA LYS A 5 8.08 1.00 0.61
C LYS A 5 8.00 -0.46 0.16
N LEU A 6 7.02 -0.80 -0.67
CA LEU A 6 6.88 -2.16 -1.23
C LEU A 6 8.10 -2.53 -2.09
N LYS A 7 8.59 -1.57 -2.90
CA LYS A 7 9.80 -1.76 -3.70
C LYS A 7 11.03 -1.98 -2.81
N SER A 8 11.21 -1.16 -1.78
CA SER A 8 12.33 -1.25 -0.85
C SER A 8 12.40 -2.62 -0.18
N LEU A 9 11.28 -3.07 0.42
CA LEU A 9 11.19 -4.39 1.05
C LEU A 9 11.57 -5.52 0.09
N ARG A 10 11.08 -5.44 -1.15
CA ARG A 10 11.42 -6.41 -2.20
C ARG A 10 12.92 -6.42 -2.50
N THR A 11 13.55 -5.25 -2.64
CA THR A 11 14.98 -5.15 -2.92
C THR A 11 15.85 -5.55 -1.73
N GLU A 12 15.44 -5.26 -0.50
CA GLU A 12 16.13 -5.67 0.73
C GLU A 12 16.16 -7.19 0.89
N LYS A 13 15.10 -7.88 0.46
CA LYS A 13 15.06 -9.36 0.40
C LYS A 13 15.76 -9.94 -0.83
N GLY A 14 16.30 -9.11 -1.73
CA GLY A 14 16.93 -9.56 -2.98
C GLY A 14 15.97 -10.24 -3.96
N LEU A 15 14.67 -9.96 -3.87
CA LEU A 15 13.65 -10.60 -4.70
C LEU A 15 13.36 -9.79 -5.97
N SER A 16 13.17 -10.50 -7.08
CA SER A 16 12.62 -9.93 -8.31
C SER A 16 11.09 -9.79 -8.22
N CYS A 17 10.50 -8.89 -9.02
CA CYS A 17 9.04 -8.77 -9.13
C CYS A 17 8.37 -10.11 -9.50
N LYS A 18 9.05 -10.93 -10.32
CA LYS A 18 8.56 -12.25 -10.72
C LYS A 18 8.49 -13.18 -9.51
N GLN A 19 9.56 -13.26 -8.72
CA GLN A 19 9.58 -14.12 -7.53
C GLN A 19 8.49 -13.77 -6.52
N VAL A 20 8.28 -12.48 -6.24
CA VAL A 20 7.18 -12.08 -5.33
C VAL A 20 5.83 -12.43 -5.93
N ALA A 21 5.63 -12.21 -7.22
CA ALA A 21 4.40 -12.56 -7.92
C ALA A 21 4.11 -14.08 -7.86
N ASP A 22 5.12 -14.90 -8.09
CA ASP A 22 5.02 -16.37 -7.97
C ASP A 22 4.65 -16.80 -6.54
N LEU A 23 5.23 -16.17 -5.51
CA LEU A 23 4.94 -16.48 -4.10
C LEU A 23 3.50 -16.14 -3.68
N VAL A 24 2.90 -15.10 -4.27
CA VAL A 24 1.53 -14.67 -3.95
C VAL A 24 0.49 -15.14 -4.97
N GLY A 25 0.92 -15.91 -5.98
CA GLY A 25 0.04 -16.53 -6.98
C GLY A 25 -0.55 -15.56 -8.01
N ILE A 26 0.21 -14.55 -8.44
CA ILE A 26 -0.20 -13.57 -9.46
C ILE A 26 0.84 -13.48 -10.59
N SER A 27 0.50 -12.79 -11.69
CA SER A 27 1.47 -12.53 -12.75
C SER A 27 2.48 -11.44 -12.37
N LYS A 28 3.70 -11.52 -12.92
CA LYS A 28 4.75 -10.48 -12.78
C LYS A 28 4.21 -9.08 -13.11
N GLU A 29 3.46 -8.96 -14.21
CA GLU A 29 2.84 -7.69 -14.62
C GLU A 29 1.87 -7.16 -13.59
N TYR A 30 1.04 -8.04 -13.00
CA TYR A 30 0.12 -7.65 -11.93
C TYR A 30 0.89 -7.05 -10.75
N TYR A 31 1.94 -7.75 -10.28
CA TYR A 31 2.78 -7.25 -9.20
C TYR A 31 3.45 -5.91 -9.54
N TRP A 32 4.01 -5.78 -10.75
CA TRP A 32 4.62 -4.55 -11.21
C TRP A 32 3.62 -3.38 -11.26
N MET A 33 2.38 -3.62 -11.68
CA MET A 33 1.33 -2.61 -11.67
C MET A 33 0.97 -2.15 -10.26
N ILE A 34 0.98 -3.06 -9.27
CA ILE A 34 0.78 -2.70 -7.85
C ILE A 34 1.94 -1.78 -7.40
N GLU A 35 3.19 -2.20 -7.60
CA GLU A 35 4.38 -1.43 -7.16
C GLU A 35 4.41 -0.02 -7.77
N ASN A 36 3.89 0.15 -8.99
CA ASN A 36 3.79 1.44 -9.67
C ASN A 36 2.48 2.20 -9.43
N GLY A 37 1.60 1.72 -8.55
CA GLY A 37 0.30 2.35 -8.25
C GLY A 37 -0.68 2.35 -9.43
N LYS A 38 -0.43 1.55 -10.46
CA LYS A 38 -1.27 1.42 -11.66
C LYS A 38 -2.46 0.49 -11.43
N ARG A 39 -2.44 -0.30 -10.36
CA ARG A 39 -3.51 -1.25 -10.03
C ARG A 39 -3.79 -1.24 -8.53
N ARG A 40 -5.08 -1.25 -8.19
CA ARG A 40 -5.55 -1.44 -6.81
C ARG A 40 -5.36 -2.90 -6.39
N LEU A 41 -4.93 -3.12 -5.16
CA LEU A 41 -4.87 -4.43 -4.54
C LEU A 41 -6.12 -4.66 -3.66
N ASN A 42 -6.52 -5.91 -3.48
CA ASN A 42 -7.53 -6.29 -2.50
C ASN A 42 -6.84 -6.69 -1.18
N TYR A 43 -7.60 -6.71 -0.09
CA TYR A 43 -7.03 -6.99 1.24
C TYR A 43 -6.34 -8.36 1.32
N GLU A 44 -6.93 -9.40 0.71
CA GLU A 44 -6.34 -10.75 0.71
C GLU A 44 -4.94 -10.76 0.07
N LEU A 45 -4.77 -10.07 -1.06
CA LEU A 45 -3.48 -9.95 -1.73
C LEU A 45 -2.52 -9.08 -0.92
N ALA A 46 -3.01 -8.05 -0.22
CA ALA A 46 -2.23 -7.26 0.71
C ALA A 46 -1.59 -8.14 1.79
N VAL A 47 -2.40 -9.02 2.40
CA VAL A 47 -1.98 -9.98 3.43
C VAL A 47 -0.94 -10.95 2.88
N LYS A 48 -1.18 -11.54 1.70
CA LYS A 48 -0.22 -12.45 1.05
C LYS A 48 1.12 -11.77 0.78
N ILE A 49 1.11 -10.54 0.27
CA ILE A 49 2.34 -9.78 0.01
C ILE A 49 3.05 -9.47 1.33
N ALA A 50 2.32 -9.05 2.36
CA ALA A 50 2.90 -8.74 3.67
C ALA A 50 3.57 -9.96 4.33
N GLN A 51 2.97 -11.15 4.18
CA GLN A 51 3.55 -12.42 4.63
C GLN A 51 4.88 -12.76 3.96
N VAL A 52 5.05 -12.44 2.67
CA VAL A 52 6.35 -12.64 1.96
C VAL A 52 7.47 -11.83 2.60
N PHE A 53 7.14 -10.67 3.19
CA PHE A 53 8.11 -9.75 3.76
C PHE A 53 8.19 -9.81 5.29
N ASP A 54 7.43 -10.70 5.94
CA ASP A 54 7.36 -10.83 7.40
C ASP A 54 6.92 -9.52 8.09
N THR A 55 5.89 -8.88 7.53
CA THR A 55 5.36 -7.59 8.01
C THR A 55 3.83 -7.54 7.93
N SER A 56 3.22 -6.41 8.32
CA SER A 56 1.78 -6.19 8.24
C SER A 56 1.39 -5.46 6.95
N PRO A 57 0.18 -5.68 6.39
CA PRO A 57 -0.31 -4.93 5.24
C PRO A 57 -0.32 -3.42 5.50
N ASP A 58 -0.66 -3.02 6.73
CA ASP A 58 -0.68 -1.64 7.19
C ASP A 58 0.70 -1.01 7.08
N ASP A 59 1.76 -1.74 7.45
CA ASP A 59 3.12 -1.23 7.30
C ASP A 59 3.49 -0.96 5.85
N ILE A 60 3.00 -1.75 4.89
CA ILE A 60 3.37 -1.60 3.48
C ILE A 60 2.50 -0.55 2.78
N PHE A 61 1.18 -0.57 3.05
CA PHE A 61 0.18 0.10 2.22
C PHE A 61 -0.53 1.27 2.92
N LEU A 62 -0.36 1.45 4.24
CA LEU A 62 -0.89 2.61 4.95
C LEU A 62 0.12 3.75 4.91
N ASP A 63 -0.19 4.76 4.10
CA ASP A 63 0.59 5.98 4.05
C ASP A 63 0.23 6.88 5.25
N ARG A 64 1.23 7.25 6.07
CA ARG A 64 1.02 8.07 7.28
C ARG A 64 0.51 9.48 6.96
N GLU A 65 0.59 9.94 5.72
CA GLU A 65 0.10 11.26 5.31
C GLU A 65 -1.42 11.32 5.07
N LEU A 66 -2.14 10.18 5.06
CA LEU A 66 -3.60 10.16 4.85
C LEU A 66 -4.44 10.39 6.12
N THR A 67 -3.81 10.43 7.30
CA THR A 67 -4.50 10.67 8.58
C THR A 67 -4.41 12.11 9.09
N TYR A 68 -3.81 13.02 8.32
CA TYR A 68 -3.77 14.46 8.63
C TYR A 68 -4.52 15.30 7.58
N SER A 69 -5.61 14.79 7.02
CA SER A 69 -6.59 15.63 6.33
C SER A 69 -7.60 16.17 7.35
N GLU A 70 -7.30 17.39 7.81
CA GLU A 70 -8.22 18.39 8.35
C GLU A 70 -9.39 17.89 9.23
N GLN A 71 -9.13 17.66 10.52
CA GLN A 71 -10.14 17.99 11.53
C GLN A 71 -10.23 19.53 11.66
N LYS A 72 -10.64 20.20 10.58
CA LYS A 72 -11.16 21.56 10.72
C LYS A 72 -12.60 21.41 11.22
N VAL A 73 -12.72 21.48 12.54
CA VAL A 73 -13.95 21.57 13.34
C VAL A 73 -15.09 22.20 12.53
N SER A 74 -15.95 21.36 11.97
CA SER A 74 -17.25 21.75 11.43
C SER A 74 -18.22 21.86 12.61
N SER A 75 -18.15 22.98 13.33
CA SER A 75 -19.23 23.41 14.22
C SER A 75 -18.96 24.82 14.72
N LEU A 76 -19.57 25.79 14.04
CA LEU A 76 -20.33 26.91 14.61
C LEU A 76 -21.04 27.65 13.46
N THR A 77 -22.06 26.99 12.92
CA THR A 77 -23.20 27.71 12.36
C THR A 77 -23.93 28.37 13.53
N THR A 78 -23.98 29.69 13.58
CA THR A 78 -25.20 30.42 13.98
C THR A 78 -25.14 31.80 13.34
N GLN A 79 -26.03 32.01 12.38
CA GLN A 79 -26.43 33.33 11.89
C GLN A 79 -27.21 34.06 13.00
N SER A 80 -26.87 35.34 13.16
CA SER A 80 -27.78 36.47 13.50
C SER A 80 -28.44 36.49 14.90
N PRO A 81 -28.92 37.65 15.40
CA PRO A 81 -29.35 38.89 14.71
C PRO A 81 -28.25 39.91 14.41
#